data_AF-A0A1S0THQ3-F1
#
_entry.id   AF-A0A1S0THQ3-F1
#
_cell.length_a   1.000
_cell.length_b   1.000
_cell.length_c   1.000
_cell.angle_alpha   90.00
_cell.angle_beta   90.00
_cell.angle_gamma   90.00
#
_symmetry.space_group_name_H-M   'P 1'
#
loop_
_entity.id
_entity.type
_entity.pdbx_description
1 polymer ?
#
loop_
_entity_poly.entity_id
_entity_poly.type
_entity_poly.pdbx_seq_one_letter_code
_entity_poly.pdbx_strand_id
1 'polypeptide(L)'
;MVDIIPDIAVKAEGRGDVTADYFPTFRHFIIIDRDGDNKPYRGAWKYSDVIKMGTEEDRLKLADIERQIRPDDPVNIQYTSGTTGQPKGATLTHHNVVNNAYFVGRRAGYNEKRTIICIPNPLYHCFGCVMGSLSACVHLQTCVFPAPSFDALAAIQAIHEEKLV
;
A
#
# COMPACT_ATOMS: atom_id res chain seq x y z
N MET A 1 9.83 -9.34 -15.71
CA MET A 1 9.04 -8.22 -16.29
C MET A 1 9.30 -8.08 -17.78
N VAL A 2 10.55 -8.12 -18.25
CA VAL A 2 10.86 -8.15 -19.70
C VAL A 2 10.21 -9.36 -20.40
N ASP A 3 10.05 -10.49 -19.71
CA ASP A 3 9.35 -11.66 -20.25
C ASP A 3 7.83 -11.44 -20.42
N ILE A 4 7.27 -10.45 -19.72
CA ILE A 4 5.84 -10.11 -19.75
C ILE A 4 5.61 -8.93 -20.68
N ILE A 5 6.46 -7.90 -20.59
CA ILE A 5 6.43 -6.69 -21.43
C ILE A 5 7.83 -6.44 -22.02
N PRO A 6 8.17 -7.08 -23.16
CA PRO A 6 9.48 -6.90 -23.81
C PRO A 6 9.82 -5.45 -24.16
N ASP A 7 8.82 -4.61 -24.44
CA ASP A 7 8.97 -3.20 -24.82
C ASP A 7 9.73 -2.37 -23.77
N ILE A 8 9.73 -2.79 -22.50
CA ILE A 8 10.51 -2.16 -21.42
C ILE A 8 12.01 -2.19 -21.74
N ALA A 9 12.50 -3.28 -22.34
CA ALA A 9 13.93 -3.49 -22.59
C ALA A 9 14.51 -2.60 -23.69
N VAL A 10 13.67 -1.99 -24.54
CA VAL A 10 14.14 -1.08 -25.61
C VAL A 10 14.04 0.40 -25.21
N LYS A 11 13.37 0.72 -24.10
CA LYS A 11 13.22 2.09 -23.61
C LYS A 11 14.54 2.66 -23.06
N ALA A 12 14.62 3.98 -23.05
CA ALA A 12 15.70 4.71 -22.41
C ALA A 12 15.67 4.51 -20.88
N GLU A 13 16.82 4.70 -20.25
CA GLU A 13 16.95 4.77 -18.80
C GLU A 13 16.19 5.98 -18.25
N GLY A 14 15.52 5.79 -17.09
CA GLY A 14 14.79 6.87 -16.42
C GLY A 14 13.49 7.27 -17.12
N ARG A 15 13.00 6.48 -18.09
CA ARG A 15 11.72 6.67 -18.77
C ARG A 15 10.84 5.47 -18.51
N GLY A 16 9.79 5.64 -17.71
CA GLY A 16 8.84 4.57 -17.41
C GLY A 16 7.53 4.64 -18.18
N ASP A 17 7.38 5.56 -19.14
CA ASP A 17 6.27 5.59 -20.08
C ASP A 17 6.39 4.46 -21.12
N VAL A 18 5.54 3.45 -20.97
CA VAL A 18 5.55 2.23 -21.78
C VAL A 18 4.19 2.08 -22.45
N THR A 19 4.23 1.78 -23.75
CA THR A 19 3.07 1.46 -24.57
C THR A 19 3.35 0.15 -25.25
N ALA A 20 2.45 -0.82 -25.06
CA ALA A 20 2.53 -2.14 -25.65
C ALA A 20 1.17 -2.51 -26.22
N ASP A 21 1.12 -2.98 -27.47
CA ASP A 21 -0.15 -3.25 -28.17
C ASP A 21 -0.97 -4.35 -27.48
N TYR A 22 -0.29 -5.30 -26.83
CA TYR A 22 -0.90 -6.41 -26.08
C TYR A 22 -1.24 -6.05 -24.62
N PHE A 23 -0.81 -4.87 -24.13
CA PHE A 23 -1.23 -4.27 -22.85
C PHE A 23 -1.65 -2.81 -23.05
N PRO A 24 -2.76 -2.54 -23.76
CA PRO A 24 -3.09 -1.21 -24.24
C PRO A 24 -3.40 -0.19 -23.14
N THR A 25 -3.77 -0.66 -21.95
CA THR A 25 -4.04 0.17 -20.77
C THR A 25 -2.81 0.39 -19.88
N PHE A 26 -1.72 -0.37 -20.09
CA PHE A 26 -0.48 -0.17 -19.35
C PHE A 26 0.21 1.10 -19.83
N ARG A 27 0.61 1.96 -18.90
CA ARG A 27 1.20 3.28 -19.20
C ARG A 27 2.51 3.52 -18.49
N HIS A 28 2.59 3.15 -17.22
CA HIS A 28 3.74 3.47 -16.37
C HIS A 28 4.23 2.23 -15.64
N PHE A 29 5.53 1.95 -15.74
CA PHE A 29 6.20 1.01 -14.86
C PHE A 29 6.99 1.79 -13.82
N ILE A 30 6.75 1.52 -12.54
CA ILE A 30 7.40 2.21 -11.41
C ILE A 30 8.06 1.17 -10.54
N ILE A 31 9.34 1.35 -10.25
CA ILE A 31 10.12 0.51 -9.35
C ILE A 31 10.26 1.24 -8.01
N ILE A 32 9.90 0.56 -6.92
CA ILE A 32 10.14 1.03 -5.56
C ILE A 32 11.63 0.82 -5.27
N ASP A 33 12.41 1.88 -5.44
CA ASP A 33 13.85 1.92 -5.17
C ASP A 33 14.13 2.10 -3.67
N ARG A 34 15.35 1.75 -3.25
CA ARG A 34 15.83 2.00 -1.88
C ARG A 34 16.44 3.39 -1.80
N ASP A 35 16.39 4.00 -0.62
CA ASP A 35 17.07 5.28 -0.40
C ASP A 35 18.57 5.17 -0.73
N GLY A 36 19.04 6.13 -1.53
CA GLY A 36 20.41 6.15 -2.04
C GLY A 36 20.65 5.29 -3.29
N ASP A 37 19.65 4.59 -3.81
CA ASP A 37 19.76 3.87 -5.07
C ASP A 37 19.72 4.84 -6.27
N ASN A 38 20.90 5.08 -6.85
CA ASN A 38 21.06 5.87 -8.06
C ASN A 38 21.03 5.02 -9.33
N LYS A 39 20.72 3.72 -9.24
CA LYS A 39 20.65 2.84 -10.40
C LYS A 39 19.58 3.32 -11.38
N PRO A 40 19.94 3.61 -12.63
CA PRO A 40 18.95 3.88 -13.66
C PRO A 40 18.22 2.59 -14.05
N TYR A 41 16.92 2.71 -14.34
CA TYR A 41 16.09 1.62 -14.81
C TYR A 41 15.58 1.92 -16.22
N ARG A 42 15.76 0.98 -17.15
CA ARG A 42 15.23 1.07 -18.51
C ARG A 42 13.73 0.78 -18.48
N GLY A 43 12.94 1.63 -19.12
CA GLY A 43 11.50 1.42 -19.24
C GLY A 43 10.76 1.49 -17.90
N ALA A 44 11.36 2.08 -16.86
CA ALA A 44 10.74 2.26 -15.55
C ALA A 44 11.09 3.61 -14.93
N TRP A 45 10.16 4.17 -14.17
CA TRP A 45 10.41 5.27 -13.24
C TRP A 45 10.94 4.73 -11.92
N LYS A 46 11.80 5.48 -11.25
CA LYS A 46 12.05 5.28 -9.82
C LYS A 46 10.92 5.90 -9.02
N TYR A 47 10.47 5.22 -7.98
CA TYR A 47 9.45 5.76 -7.08
C TYR A 47 9.90 7.07 -6.44
N SER A 48 11.19 7.16 -6.05
CA SER A 48 11.78 8.38 -5.48
C SER A 48 11.78 9.58 -6.44
N ASP A 49 11.82 9.34 -7.76
CA ASP A 49 11.71 10.38 -8.78
C ASP A 49 10.25 10.78 -8.99
N VAL A 50 9.32 9.80 -9.05
CA VAL A 50 7.88 10.05 -9.22
C VAL A 50 7.32 10.94 -8.11
N ILE A 51 7.72 10.72 -6.85
CA ILE A 51 7.28 11.56 -5.73
C ILE A 51 7.64 13.05 -5.94
N LYS A 52 8.74 13.33 -6.64
CA LYS A 52 9.21 14.69 -6.91
C LYS A 52 8.58 15.33 -8.15
N MET A 53 7.85 14.57 -8.96
CA MET A 53 7.24 15.07 -10.21
C MET A 53 6.00 15.94 -9.97
N GLY A 54 5.40 15.87 -8.78
CA GLY A 54 4.18 16.61 -8.47
C GLY A 54 4.35 18.12 -8.55
N THR A 55 3.48 18.79 -9.28
CA THR A 55 3.44 20.25 -9.41
C THR A 55 2.31 20.86 -8.56
N GLU A 56 2.29 22.19 -8.43
CA GLU A 56 1.16 22.88 -7.79
C GLU A 56 -0.15 22.71 -8.57
N GLU A 57 -0.07 22.63 -9.91
CA GLU A 57 -1.23 22.33 -10.75
C GLU A 57 -1.80 20.94 -10.45
N ASP A 58 -0.93 19.94 -10.22
CA ASP A 58 -1.36 18.58 -9.86
C ASP A 58 -2.05 18.54 -8.49
N ARG A 59 -1.63 19.39 -7.54
CA ARG A 59 -2.31 19.51 -6.23
C ARG A 59 -3.71 20.08 -6.36
N LEU A 60 -3.91 21.06 -7.25
CA LEU A 60 -5.25 21.59 -7.53
C LEU A 60 -6.14 20.53 -8.17
N LYS A 61 -5.61 19.77 -9.14
CA LYS A 61 -6.32 18.64 -9.75
C LYS A 61 -6.69 17.57 -8.71
N LEU A 62 -5.77 17.24 -7.81
CA LEU A 62 -6.02 16.28 -6.72
C LEU A 62 -7.16 16.76 -5.82
N ALA A 63 -7.15 18.02 -5.39
CA ALA A 63 -8.21 18.58 -4.55
C ALA A 63 -9.60 18.54 -5.23
N ASP A 64 -9.66 18.74 -6.55
CA ASP A 64 -10.90 18.63 -7.31
C ASP A 64 -11.39 17.18 -7.45
N ILE A 65 -10.46 16.21 -7.56
CA ILE A 65 -10.79 14.78 -7.56
C ILE A 65 -11.30 14.34 -6.18
N GLU A 66 -10.64 14.74 -5.10
CA GLU A 66 -11.02 14.40 -3.72
C GLU A 66 -12.47 14.81 -3.39
N ARG A 67 -12.92 15.96 -3.92
CA ARG A 67 -14.31 16.44 -3.76
C ARG A 67 -15.35 15.58 -4.46
N GLN A 68 -14.94 14.80 -5.46
CA GLN A 68 -15.83 13.95 -6.26
C GLN A 68 -15.90 12.52 -5.74
N ILE A 69 -14.91 12.08 -4.95
CA ILE A 69 -14.87 10.73 -4.37
C ILE A 69 -15.96 10.60 -3.31
N ARG A 70 -16.74 9.51 -3.40
CA ARG A 70 -17.80 9.17 -2.47
C ARG A 70 -17.37 8.02 -1.55
N PRO A 71 -17.87 7.95 -0.31
CA PRO A 71 -17.55 6.84 0.60
C PRO A 71 -17.88 5.44 0.06
N ASP A 72 -18.86 5.35 -0.83
CA ASP A 72 -19.29 4.08 -1.42
C ASP A 72 -18.52 3.71 -2.70
N ASP A 73 -17.56 4.54 -3.13
CA ASP A 73 -16.72 4.23 -4.28
C ASP A 73 -15.75 3.08 -3.94
N PRO A 74 -15.50 2.16 -4.89
CA PRO A 74 -14.51 1.10 -4.74
C PRO A 74 -13.08 1.66 -4.56
N VAL A 75 -12.37 1.17 -3.55
CA VAL A 75 -10.98 1.59 -3.25
C VAL A 75 -10.01 0.42 -3.12
N ASN A 76 -10.51 -0.78 -2.81
CA ASN A 76 -9.64 -1.92 -2.51
C ASN A 76 -10.24 -3.22 -3.01
N ILE A 77 -9.39 -4.11 -3.54
CA ILE A 77 -9.77 -5.46 -3.95
C ILE A 77 -8.94 -6.43 -3.11
N GLN A 78 -9.60 -7.24 -2.29
CA GLN A 78 -8.95 -8.28 -1.50
C GLN A 78 -9.24 -9.64 -2.10
N TYR A 79 -8.18 -10.36 -2.46
CA TYR A 79 -8.29 -11.74 -2.89
C TYR A 79 -8.41 -12.65 -1.68
N THR A 80 -9.46 -13.46 -1.66
CA THR A 80 -9.68 -14.47 -0.63
C THR A 80 -9.36 -15.84 -1.21
N SER A 81 -8.73 -16.72 -0.41
CA SER A 81 -8.36 -18.07 -0.86
C SER A 81 -9.57 -18.92 -1.24
N GLY A 82 -10.76 -18.58 -0.71
CA GLY A 82 -12.02 -19.29 -0.99
C GLY A 82 -11.97 -20.73 -0.50
N THR A 83 -12.69 -21.08 0.57
CA THR A 83 -12.66 -22.45 1.12
C THR A 83 -13.24 -23.52 0.18
N THR A 84 -13.78 -23.15 -0.98
CA THR A 84 -14.45 -24.06 -1.92
C THR A 84 -14.23 -23.75 -3.42
N GLY A 85 -13.23 -22.94 -3.83
CA GLY A 85 -13.05 -22.63 -5.26
C GLY A 85 -11.90 -21.69 -5.63
N GLN A 86 -11.93 -21.17 -6.87
CA GLN A 86 -10.94 -20.20 -7.36
C GLN A 86 -10.95 -18.91 -6.52
N PRO A 87 -9.79 -18.24 -6.33
CA PRO A 87 -9.71 -16.99 -5.57
C PRO A 87 -10.72 -15.96 -6.08
N LYS A 88 -11.49 -15.37 -5.17
CA LYS A 88 -12.46 -14.31 -5.50
C LYS A 88 -11.94 -12.98 -4.98
N GLY A 89 -11.98 -11.97 -5.84
CA GLY A 89 -11.73 -10.57 -5.46
C GLY A 89 -12.97 -9.99 -4.80
N ALA A 90 -12.87 -9.64 -3.52
CA ALA A 90 -13.86 -8.86 -2.82
C ALA A 90 -13.59 -7.37 -3.08
N THR A 91 -14.50 -6.70 -3.77
CA THR A 91 -14.45 -5.25 -3.98
C THR A 91 -14.95 -4.53 -2.74
N LEU A 92 -14.13 -3.65 -2.19
CA LEU A 92 -14.37 -2.93 -0.96
C LEU A 92 -14.41 -1.43 -1.20
N THR A 93 -15.31 -0.75 -0.48
CA THR A 93 -15.53 0.69 -0.56
C THR A 93 -14.76 1.40 0.54
N HIS A 94 -14.55 2.72 0.40
CA HIS A 94 -13.94 3.53 1.46
C HIS A 94 -14.67 3.36 2.80
N HIS A 95 -16.00 3.42 2.76
CA HIS A 95 -16.86 3.30 3.92
C HIS A 95 -16.64 1.97 4.67
N ASN A 96 -16.65 0.84 3.95
CA ASN A 96 -16.56 -0.46 4.61
C ASN A 96 -15.15 -0.73 5.18
N VAL A 97 -14.10 -0.26 4.50
CA VAL A 97 -12.71 -0.44 4.94
C VAL A 97 -12.44 0.38 6.19
N VAL A 98 -12.86 1.65 6.21
CA VAL A 98 -12.69 2.54 7.36
C VAL A 98 -13.54 2.08 8.55
N ASN A 99 -14.79 1.66 8.34
CA ASN A 99 -15.62 1.14 9.42
C ASN A 99 -15.04 -0.15 10.02
N ASN A 100 -14.52 -1.06 9.19
CA ASN A 100 -13.85 -2.25 9.69
C ASN A 100 -12.68 -1.87 10.61
N ALA A 101 -11.78 -0.99 10.15
CA ALA A 101 -10.67 -0.49 10.95
C ALA A 101 -11.13 0.15 12.26
N TYR A 102 -12.18 0.99 12.21
CA TYR A 102 -12.77 1.60 13.39
C TYR A 102 -13.26 0.55 14.41
N PHE A 103 -14.09 -0.41 13.98
CA PHE A 103 -14.66 -1.41 14.89
C PHE A 103 -13.62 -2.42 15.41
N VAL A 104 -12.64 -2.80 14.58
CA VAL A 104 -11.52 -3.65 15.00
C VAL A 104 -10.69 -2.96 16.08
N GLY A 105 -10.32 -1.69 15.88
CA GLY A 105 -9.57 -0.95 16.89
C GLY A 105 -10.33 -0.78 18.19
N ARG A 106 -11.67 -0.56 18.11
CA ARG A 106 -12.51 -0.56 19.31
C ARG A 106 -12.53 -1.90 20.03
N ARG A 107 -12.61 -3.00 19.28
CA ARG A 107 -12.57 -4.36 19.86
C ARG A 107 -11.22 -4.65 20.52
N ALA A 108 -10.14 -4.10 19.98
CA ALA A 108 -8.80 -4.22 20.52
C ALA A 108 -8.49 -3.23 21.67
N GLY A 109 -9.44 -2.35 22.05
CA GLY A 109 -9.28 -1.39 23.14
C GLY A 109 -8.45 -0.15 22.78
N TYR A 110 -8.18 0.11 21.49
CA TYR A 110 -7.39 1.28 21.05
C TYR A 110 -8.05 2.62 21.39
N ASN A 111 -9.37 2.63 21.53
CA ASN A 111 -10.10 3.82 21.96
C ASN A 111 -10.04 4.06 23.47
N GLU A 112 -9.51 3.12 24.27
CA GLU A 112 -9.53 3.18 25.73
C GLU A 112 -8.21 3.72 26.29
N LYS A 113 -7.11 3.44 25.61
CA LYS A 113 -5.77 3.88 25.99
C LYS A 113 -4.89 4.03 24.77
N ARG A 114 -3.82 4.80 24.91
CA ARG A 114 -2.73 4.82 23.93
C ARG A 114 -2.03 3.45 23.93
N THR A 115 -1.89 2.89 22.74
CA THR A 115 -1.32 1.60 22.43
C THR A 115 -0.27 1.77 21.33
N ILE A 116 0.81 1.00 21.44
CA ILE A 116 1.79 0.85 20.38
C ILE A 116 1.56 -0.54 19.78
N ILE A 117 1.24 -0.59 18.49
CA ILE A 117 0.75 -1.80 17.82
C ILE A 117 1.90 -2.42 17.03
N CYS A 118 2.26 -3.66 17.39
CA CYS A 118 3.13 -4.48 16.55
C CYS A 118 2.35 -4.97 15.33
N ILE A 119 2.79 -4.63 14.12
CA ILE A 119 2.18 -5.07 12.86
C ILE A 119 3.19 -5.97 12.13
N PRO A 120 3.25 -7.28 12.46
CA PRO A 120 4.21 -8.20 11.85
C PRO A 120 3.74 -8.72 10.48
N ASN A 121 2.54 -8.33 10.04
CA ASN A 121 1.95 -8.77 8.78
C ASN A 121 2.33 -7.80 7.65
N PRO A 122 2.57 -8.30 6.42
CA PRO A 122 2.79 -7.45 5.26
C PRO A 122 1.62 -6.49 5.00
N LEU A 123 1.91 -5.30 4.48
CA LEU A 123 0.90 -4.28 4.17
C LEU A 123 0.00 -4.63 2.97
N TYR A 124 0.34 -5.63 2.16
CA TYR A 124 -0.58 -6.13 1.12
C TYR A 124 -1.64 -7.10 1.68
N HIS A 125 -1.48 -7.55 2.92
CA HIS A 125 -2.43 -8.42 3.59
C HIS A 125 -3.48 -7.57 4.32
N CYS A 126 -4.73 -8.03 4.36
CA CYS A 126 -5.83 -7.30 5.01
C CYS A 126 -5.53 -6.94 6.47
N PHE A 127 -4.84 -7.82 7.19
CA PHE A 127 -4.42 -7.56 8.57
C PHE A 127 -3.43 -6.38 8.64
N GLY A 128 -2.37 -6.38 7.82
CA GLY A 128 -1.36 -5.31 7.86
C GLY A 128 -1.93 -3.96 7.45
N CYS A 129 -2.71 -3.94 6.35
CA CYS A 129 -3.30 -2.73 5.78
C CYS A 129 -4.47 -2.17 6.62
N VAL A 130 -5.44 -3.01 6.97
CA VAL A 130 -6.71 -2.54 7.55
C VAL A 130 -6.71 -2.66 9.06
N MET A 131 -6.44 -3.86 9.59
CA MET A 131 -6.53 -4.11 11.04
C MET A 131 -5.34 -3.51 11.81
N GLY A 132 -4.18 -3.39 11.17
CA GLY A 132 -2.98 -2.78 11.71
C GLY A 132 -2.96 -1.28 11.44
N SER A 133 -2.47 -0.87 10.26
CA SER A 133 -2.13 0.53 10.00
C SER A 133 -3.34 1.46 9.92
N LEU A 134 -4.41 1.07 9.23
CA LEU A 134 -5.61 1.91 9.15
C LEU A 134 -6.34 2.00 10.49
N SER A 135 -6.46 0.90 11.23
CA SER A 135 -7.00 0.91 12.59
C SER A 135 -6.21 1.84 13.51
N ALA A 136 -4.88 1.77 13.45
CA ALA A 136 -4.01 2.68 14.18
C ALA A 136 -4.24 4.13 13.78
N CYS A 137 -4.36 4.43 12.48
CA CYS A 137 -4.63 5.77 11.97
C CYS A 137 -5.97 6.32 12.48
N VAL A 138 -7.05 5.54 12.37
CA VAL A 138 -8.40 5.92 12.82
C VAL A 138 -8.46 6.17 14.33
N HIS A 139 -7.68 5.43 15.12
CA HIS A 139 -7.64 5.54 16.58
C HIS A 139 -6.45 6.35 17.11
N LEU A 140 -5.67 7.02 16.25
CA LEU A 140 -4.50 7.83 16.62
C LEU A 140 -3.43 7.06 17.42
N GLN A 141 -3.18 5.81 17.04
CA GLN A 141 -2.22 4.91 17.68
C GLN A 141 -0.86 4.90 16.95
N THR A 142 0.16 4.35 17.61
CA THR A 142 1.49 4.19 17.03
C THR A 142 1.65 2.81 16.41
N CYS A 143 2.15 2.75 15.17
CA CYS A 143 2.49 1.50 14.49
C CYS A 143 3.98 1.18 14.64
N VAL A 144 4.30 -0.09 14.87
CA VAL A 144 5.66 -0.63 14.76
C VAL A 144 5.66 -1.75 13.72
N PHE A 145 6.49 -1.61 12.69
CA PHE A 145 6.66 -2.59 11.62
C PHE A 145 8.00 -3.31 11.83
N PRO A 146 8.02 -4.50 12.45
CA PRO A 146 9.26 -5.18 12.81
C PRO A 146 10.05 -5.66 11.58
N ALA A 147 9.36 -6.02 10.51
CA ALA A 147 9.96 -6.52 9.26
C ALA A 147 8.98 -6.36 8.08
N PRO A 148 9.44 -6.47 6.81
CA PRO A 148 8.57 -6.41 5.62
C PRO A 148 7.51 -7.53 5.54
N SER A 149 7.78 -8.65 6.21
CA SER A 149 6.90 -9.80 6.38
C SER A 149 7.11 -10.40 7.77
N PHE A 150 6.30 -11.38 8.16
CA PHE A 150 6.42 -12.00 9.48
C PHE A 150 7.83 -12.56 9.71
N ASP A 151 8.48 -12.06 10.74
CA ASP A 151 9.73 -12.56 11.30
C ASP A 151 9.57 -12.65 12.82
N ALA A 152 9.71 -13.85 13.37
CA ALA A 152 9.45 -14.09 14.78
C ALA A 152 10.44 -13.38 15.71
N LEU A 153 11.72 -13.31 15.32
CA LEU A 153 12.75 -12.68 16.13
C LEU A 153 12.54 -11.16 16.13
N ALA A 154 12.34 -10.56 14.97
CA ALA A 154 12.09 -9.13 14.84
C ALA A 154 10.82 -8.71 15.58
N ALA A 155 9.75 -9.52 15.54
CA ALA A 155 8.52 -9.23 16.27
C ALA A 155 8.73 -9.23 17.79
N ILE A 156 9.45 -10.22 18.34
CA ILE A 156 9.75 -10.29 19.77
C ILE A 156 10.67 -9.14 20.21
N GLN A 157 11.68 -8.82 19.40
CA GLN A 157 12.58 -7.68 19.63
C GLN A 157 11.81 -6.37 19.68
N ALA A 158 10.94 -6.12 18.68
CA ALA A 158 10.08 -4.94 18.66
C ALA A 158 9.17 -4.85 19.90
N ILE A 159 8.59 -5.97 20.35
CA ILE A 159 7.79 -6.02 21.58
C ILE A 159 8.61 -5.57 22.79
N HIS A 160 9.86 -6.04 22.88
CA HIS A 160 10.75 -5.71 23.99
C HIS A 160 11.22 -4.25 23.96
N GLU A 161 11.75 -3.79 22.81
CA GLU A 161 12.39 -2.49 22.66
C GLU A 161 11.39 -1.33 22.74
N GLU A 162 10.23 -1.49 22.10
CA GLU A 162 9.18 -0.47 22.03
C GLU A 162 8.20 -0.55 23.21
N LYS A 163 8.42 -1.49 24.15
CA LYS A 163 7.58 -1.73 25.33
C LYS A 163 6.11 -1.86 24.95
N LEU A 164 5.83 -2.73 23.99
CA LEU A 164 4.49 -2.95 23.47
C LEU A 164 3.66 -3.65 24.56
N VAL A 165 2.49 -3.08 24.89
CA VAL A 165 1.60 -3.54 25.97
C VAL A 165 0.17 -3.77 25.48
#